data_AF-A0A1Y0N9G5-F1
#
_entry.id   AF-A0A1Y0N9G5-F1
#
_cell.length_a   1.000
_cell.length_b   1.000
_cell.length_c   1.000
_cell.angle_alpha   90.00
_cell.angle_beta   90.00
_cell.angle_gamma   90.00
#
_symmetry.space_group_name_H-M   'P 1'
#
loop_
_entity.id
_entity.type
_entity.pdbx_description
1 polymer ?
#
loop_
_entity_poly.entity_id
_entity_poly.type
_entity_poly.pdbx_seq_one_letter_code
_entity_poly.pdbx_strand_id
1 'polypeptide(L)'
;MAAALSGTPLRPSLTLLSLRSFVAVLVTVLALHWWLLGGFRLGLWPGESDSADETVAPLSTRMIAAPQDSPAPQPPPVPSAPEPTAPAVKAVPTQPNGTAEGGSVQPALVPESESSGTTADPAPVNHPATESATLAPPAEPAPPVAEPVASSDRLPRFAFPPPVVLNYDVFGMSDGQQNVVGAAITWKHDGENYQASLVVTKFLINLRQWTSKGALTAAGLAPVRFGEKGFRRAEVASHFVRDEGRVIFSANSAPAPLLPGAQDYLSVFIQLASLWEGEPSRLTSGDTLSFQTIGPRQAESWMFVVSPEERVTVPGGNLQAIKLTREATGDYSTKAEIWLAPQLAYLPAHIRLSEPNGNVLDMVWTDSQIPQ
;
A
#
# COMPACT_ATOMS: atom_id res chain seq x y z
N MET A 1 -18.07 2.22 85.06
CA MET A 1 -19.23 1.69 84.30
C MET A 1 -19.22 2.35 82.93
N ALA A 2 -18.55 1.74 81.95
CA ALA A 2 -18.67 1.99 80.51
C ALA A 2 -17.70 1.06 79.78
N ALA A 3 -18.19 0.43 78.71
CA ALA A 3 -17.55 -0.59 77.90
C ALA A 3 -16.53 -0.02 76.90
N ALA A 4 -15.64 -0.87 76.35
CA ALA A 4 -15.57 -1.15 74.91
C ALA A 4 -14.35 -2.02 74.53
N LEU A 5 -14.69 -3.24 74.09
CA LEU A 5 -14.29 -3.88 72.83
C LEU A 5 -12.80 -4.17 72.56
N SER A 6 -12.46 -5.43 72.83
CA SER A 6 -11.34 -6.19 72.28
C SER A 6 -11.35 -6.21 70.75
N GLY A 7 -10.22 -5.84 70.13
CA GLY A 7 -10.00 -5.95 68.70
C GLY A 7 -9.72 -7.40 68.27
N THR A 8 -10.59 -7.93 67.41
CA THR A 8 -10.45 -9.21 66.71
C THR A 8 -9.55 -9.05 65.48
N PRO A 9 -8.57 -9.95 65.23
CA PRO A 9 -7.96 -10.07 63.91
C PRO A 9 -8.73 -11.12 63.10
N LEU A 10 -9.49 -10.71 62.08
CA LEU A 10 -10.04 -11.64 61.10
C LEU A 10 -9.00 -11.88 60.00
N ARG A 11 -8.48 -13.11 59.98
CA ARG A 11 -7.63 -13.67 58.94
C ARG A 11 -8.43 -13.83 57.63
N PRO A 12 -7.83 -13.64 56.44
CA PRO A 12 -8.46 -14.05 55.20
C PRO A 12 -8.44 -15.58 55.09
N SER A 13 -9.63 -16.18 55.13
CA SER A 13 -9.84 -17.59 54.80
C SER A 13 -9.84 -17.78 53.28
N LEU A 14 -8.67 -18.10 52.71
CA LEU A 14 -8.62 -18.74 51.39
C LEU A 14 -9.16 -20.16 51.56
N THR A 15 -10.38 -20.38 51.10
CA THR A 15 -11.01 -21.69 50.98
C THR A 15 -10.20 -22.54 50.00
N LEU A 16 -9.31 -23.36 50.56
CA LEU A 16 -8.66 -24.47 49.86
C LEU A 16 -9.76 -25.39 49.33
N LEU A 17 -10.07 -25.27 48.04
CA LEU A 17 -10.83 -26.27 47.29
C LEU A 17 -10.15 -27.62 47.56
N SER A 18 -10.87 -28.56 48.19
CA SER A 18 -10.25 -29.76 48.71
C SER A 18 -9.49 -30.49 47.60
N LEU A 19 -8.29 -31.01 47.90
CA LEU A 19 -7.48 -31.78 46.94
C LEU A 19 -8.30 -32.90 46.27
N ARG A 20 -9.32 -33.41 46.95
CA ARG A 20 -10.31 -34.37 46.44
C ARG A 20 -11.13 -33.84 45.27
N SER A 21 -11.54 -32.58 45.31
CA SER A 21 -12.27 -31.91 44.22
C SER A 21 -11.38 -31.74 42.99
N PHE A 22 -10.10 -31.42 43.18
CA PHE A 22 -9.15 -31.28 42.07
C PHE A 22 -8.85 -32.63 41.42
N VAL A 23 -8.62 -33.67 42.24
CA VAL A 23 -8.42 -35.05 41.76
C VAL A 23 -9.67 -35.55 41.03
N ALA A 24 -10.88 -35.27 41.53
CA ALA A 24 -12.12 -35.67 40.86
C ALA A 24 -12.26 -35.04 39.47
N VAL A 25 -11.97 -33.75 39.33
CA VAL A 25 -12.00 -33.06 38.02
C VAL A 25 -10.96 -33.64 37.08
N LEU A 26 -9.72 -33.85 37.55
CA LEU A 26 -8.65 -34.42 36.73
C LEU A 26 -8.98 -35.83 36.22
N VAL A 27 -9.50 -36.70 37.09
CA VAL A 27 -9.93 -38.06 36.71
C VAL A 27 -11.08 -38.02 35.70
N THR A 28 -12.03 -37.11 35.87
CA THR A 28 -13.16 -36.96 34.94
C THR A 28 -12.69 -36.51 33.56
N VAL A 29 -11.78 -35.54 33.50
CA VAL A 29 -11.20 -35.05 32.24
C VAL A 29 -10.39 -36.14 31.53
N LEU A 30 -9.59 -36.91 32.28
CA LEU A 30 -8.82 -38.02 31.72
C LEU A 30 -9.73 -39.16 31.23
N ALA A 31 -10.79 -39.49 31.95
CA ALA A 31 -11.77 -40.48 31.51
C ALA A 31 -12.50 -40.02 30.24
N LEU A 32 -12.83 -38.73 30.14
CA LEU A 32 -13.44 -38.15 28.93
C LEU A 32 -12.47 -38.22 27.74
N HIS A 33 -11.19 -37.91 27.94
CA HIS A 33 -10.17 -38.02 26.90
C HIS A 33 -10.00 -39.47 26.45
N TRP A 34 -9.93 -40.41 27.38
CA TRP A 34 -9.81 -41.84 27.05
C TRP A 34 -11.06 -42.33 26.31
N TRP A 35 -12.25 -41.86 26.67
CA TRP A 35 -13.48 -42.17 25.94
C TRP A 35 -13.48 -41.57 24.54
N LEU A 36 -13.01 -40.34 24.33
CA LEU A 36 -12.90 -39.74 22.99
C LEU A 36 -11.85 -40.45 22.12
N LEU A 37 -10.70 -40.81 22.71
CA LEU A 37 -9.60 -41.48 22.00
C LEU A 37 -9.87 -42.97 21.76
N GLY A 38 -10.61 -43.63 22.65
CA GLY A 38 -10.97 -45.05 22.53
C GLY A 38 -12.36 -45.31 21.91
N GLY A 39 -13.24 -44.32 21.91
CA GLY A 39 -14.67 -44.47 21.62
C GLY A 39 -15.09 -44.25 20.17
N PHE A 40 -14.20 -43.81 19.27
CA PHE A 40 -14.51 -43.73 17.84
C PHE A 40 -14.10 -45.01 17.08
N ARG A 41 -14.48 -46.16 17.63
CA ARG A 41 -14.50 -47.48 16.98
C ARG A 41 -15.82 -48.22 17.30
N LEU A 42 -16.93 -47.47 17.35
CA LEU A 42 -18.28 -48.02 17.22
C LEU A 42 -18.73 -47.67 15.80
N GLY A 43 -18.52 -48.54 14.82
CA GLY A 43 -19.27 -49.79 14.71
C GLY A 43 -20.70 -49.58 14.15
N LEU A 44 -21.01 -48.39 13.61
CA LEU A 44 -22.30 -48.09 12.97
C LEU A 44 -22.19 -47.95 11.44
N TRP A 45 -21.43 -48.85 10.80
CA TRP A 45 -21.60 -49.11 9.37
C TRP A 45 -21.75 -50.62 9.14
N PRO A 46 -22.98 -51.12 8.97
CA PRO A 46 -23.19 -52.44 8.41
C PRO A 46 -23.02 -52.32 6.90
N GLY A 47 -21.98 -52.92 6.34
CA GLY A 47 -21.79 -52.95 4.90
C GLY A 47 -20.44 -53.49 4.45
N GLU A 48 -20.39 -54.82 4.35
CA GLU A 48 -19.62 -55.57 3.35
C GLU A 48 -18.10 -55.78 3.53
N SER A 49 -17.82 -56.90 4.20
CA SER A 49 -16.97 -58.03 3.79
C SER A 49 -15.55 -57.78 3.28
N ASP A 50 -14.61 -58.22 4.12
CA ASP A 50 -13.72 -59.37 3.85
C ASP A 50 -12.98 -59.38 2.50
N SER A 51 -11.69 -59.06 2.55
CA SER A 51 -10.64 -59.75 1.81
C SER A 51 -9.31 -59.43 2.49
N ALA A 52 -8.89 -60.34 3.35
CA ALA A 52 -7.48 -60.59 3.53
C ALA A 52 -6.94 -61.16 2.21
N ASP A 53 -6.20 -60.35 1.46
CA ASP A 53 -5.02 -60.89 0.77
C ASP A 53 -3.95 -59.81 0.59
N GLU A 54 -2.76 -60.24 0.89
CA GLU A 54 -1.51 -59.51 0.83
C GLU A 54 -1.04 -59.57 -0.63
N THR A 55 -1.06 -58.45 -1.36
CA THR A 55 -0.13 -58.28 -2.47
C THR A 55 0.20 -56.81 -2.68
N VAL A 56 1.45 -56.48 -2.39
CA VAL A 56 2.07 -55.21 -2.74
C VAL A 56 1.96 -55.03 -4.26
N ALA A 57 1.14 -54.07 -4.71
CA ALA A 57 1.10 -53.69 -6.12
C ALA A 57 2.41 -52.99 -6.49
N PRO A 58 3.15 -53.44 -7.53
CA PRO A 58 4.33 -52.71 -7.96
C PRO A 58 3.93 -51.36 -8.56
N LEU A 59 4.69 -50.33 -8.21
CA LEU A 59 4.58 -48.99 -8.77
C LEU A 59 4.82 -49.05 -10.28
N SER A 60 3.76 -49.02 -11.08
CA SER A 60 3.86 -48.99 -12.55
C SER A 60 4.00 -47.54 -13.03
N THR A 61 5.22 -47.04 -13.10
CA THR A 61 5.53 -45.80 -13.83
C THR A 61 5.42 -46.04 -15.33
N ARG A 62 4.36 -45.50 -15.95
CA ARG A 62 4.25 -45.43 -17.42
C ARG A 62 4.80 -44.07 -17.87
N MET A 63 5.84 -44.09 -18.69
CA MET A 63 6.40 -42.91 -19.34
C MET A 63 5.39 -42.39 -20.37
N ILE A 64 4.94 -41.15 -20.24
CA ILE A 64 4.15 -40.48 -21.28
C ILE A 64 5.16 -39.96 -22.30
N ALA A 65 5.18 -40.57 -23.49
CA ALA A 65 5.88 -40.01 -24.64
C ALA A 65 5.22 -38.68 -25.02
N ALA A 66 6.04 -37.65 -25.23
CA ALA A 66 5.57 -36.40 -25.83
C ALA A 66 4.96 -36.72 -27.21
N PRO A 67 3.80 -36.13 -27.57
CA PRO A 67 3.27 -36.28 -28.92
C PRO A 67 4.28 -35.73 -29.93
N GLN A 68 4.82 -36.60 -30.78
CA GLN A 68 5.53 -36.17 -31.98
C GLN A 68 4.51 -35.68 -33.00
N ASP A 69 4.77 -34.47 -33.51
CA ASP A 69 4.40 -33.92 -34.82
C ASP A 69 3.10 -34.44 -35.46
N SER A 70 2.00 -33.74 -35.15
CA SER A 70 0.93 -33.56 -36.14
C SER A 70 1.22 -32.27 -36.92
N PRO A 71 1.10 -32.29 -38.26
CA PRO A 71 1.40 -31.13 -39.10
C PRO A 71 0.46 -29.97 -38.78
N ALA A 72 1.02 -28.75 -38.79
CA ALA A 72 0.29 -27.52 -38.55
C ALA A 72 -0.94 -27.41 -39.48
N PRO A 73 -2.10 -26.94 -38.98
CA PRO A 73 -3.23 -26.62 -39.84
C PRO A 73 -2.84 -25.50 -40.80
N GLN A 74 -3.03 -25.72 -42.09
CA GLN A 74 -2.91 -24.64 -43.07
C GLN A 74 -3.95 -23.55 -42.73
N PRO A 75 -3.57 -22.25 -42.75
CA PRO A 75 -4.51 -21.17 -42.59
C PRO A 75 -5.53 -21.18 -43.76
N PRO A 76 -6.80 -20.83 -43.51
CA PRO A 76 -7.79 -20.69 -44.58
C PRO A 76 -7.35 -19.60 -45.57
N PRO A 77 -7.68 -19.71 -46.86
CA PRO A 77 -7.39 -18.67 -47.83
C PRO A 77 -8.10 -17.38 -47.42
N VAL A 78 -7.33 -16.30 -47.29
CA VAL A 78 -7.84 -14.95 -47.08
C VAL A 78 -8.62 -14.54 -48.33
N PRO A 79 -9.90 -14.14 -48.23
CA PRO A 79 -10.61 -13.53 -49.34
C PRO A 79 -9.93 -12.20 -49.72
N SER A 80 -9.61 -12.02 -51.00
CA SER A 80 -9.11 -10.75 -51.52
C SER A 80 -10.07 -9.62 -51.16
N ALA A 81 -9.56 -8.61 -50.45
CA ALA A 81 -10.28 -7.37 -50.22
C ALA A 81 -10.56 -6.69 -51.57
N PRO A 82 -11.78 -6.18 -51.81
CA PRO A 82 -12.09 -5.43 -53.02
C PRO A 82 -11.39 -4.07 -52.99
N GLU A 83 -10.79 -3.72 -54.12
CA GLU A 83 -10.18 -2.43 -54.42
C GLU A 83 -11.23 -1.29 -54.28
N PRO A 84 -10.89 -0.13 -53.69
CA PRO A 84 -11.82 0.98 -53.60
C PRO A 84 -12.06 1.60 -54.97
N THR A 85 -13.26 1.40 -55.51
CA THR A 85 -13.78 2.11 -56.68
C THR A 85 -13.85 3.62 -56.39
N ALA A 86 -13.03 4.40 -57.09
CA ALA A 86 -13.18 5.86 -57.16
C ALA A 86 -14.49 6.24 -57.90
N PRO A 87 -15.22 7.29 -57.49
CA PRO A 87 -16.46 7.68 -58.15
C PRO A 87 -16.22 8.29 -59.53
N ALA A 88 -17.06 7.87 -60.48
CA ALA A 88 -17.11 8.34 -61.84
C ALA A 88 -17.51 9.83 -61.94
N VAL A 89 -16.77 10.59 -62.74
CA VAL A 89 -17.25 11.83 -63.38
C VAL A 89 -17.10 11.70 -64.90
N LYS A 90 -18.25 11.94 -65.55
CA LYS A 90 -18.64 12.04 -66.98
C LYS A 90 -17.58 12.20 -68.09
N ALA A 91 -17.97 11.66 -69.24
CA ALA A 91 -17.27 11.50 -70.51
C ALA A 91 -16.95 12.77 -71.34
N VAL A 92 -15.72 12.80 -71.93
CA VAL A 92 -15.28 12.89 -73.37
C VAL A 92 -15.97 13.97 -74.26
N PRO A 93 -15.27 14.77 -75.14
CA PRO A 93 -14.34 14.24 -76.16
C PRO A 93 -13.15 15.11 -76.74
N THR A 94 -12.18 14.37 -77.30
CA THR A 94 -11.30 14.65 -78.50
C THR A 94 -9.99 15.47 -78.40
N GLN A 95 -8.84 14.73 -78.39
CA GLN A 95 -7.58 14.74 -79.22
C GLN A 95 -6.97 16.04 -79.83
N PRO A 96 -5.70 16.04 -80.34
CA PRO A 96 -4.50 15.19 -80.12
C PRO A 96 -3.16 16.00 -80.02
N ASN A 97 -2.02 15.28 -80.15
CA ASN A 97 -0.61 15.70 -80.28
C ASN A 97 0.13 16.04 -78.97
N GLY A 98 1.33 15.54 -78.71
CA GLY A 98 2.24 14.70 -79.49
C GLY A 98 3.62 14.67 -78.80
N THR A 99 4.20 13.47 -78.75
CA THR A 99 5.59 13.13 -79.05
C THR A 99 6.78 13.85 -78.38
N ALA A 100 7.69 12.99 -77.90
CA ALA A 100 9.15 13.10 -77.83
C ALA A 100 9.74 13.98 -76.72
N GLU A 101 10.46 13.38 -75.77
CA GLU A 101 11.91 13.02 -75.77
C GLU A 101 12.54 14.01 -74.78
N GLY A 102 13.46 13.69 -73.89
CA GLY A 102 14.43 12.61 -73.79
C GLY A 102 15.63 13.20 -73.01
N GLY A 103 16.45 12.33 -72.41
CA GLY A 103 17.78 12.65 -71.87
C GLY A 103 17.77 13.37 -70.51
N SER A 104 18.28 12.75 -69.43
CA SER A 104 19.73 12.64 -69.09
C SER A 104 20.34 14.05 -68.94
N VAL A 105 20.98 14.47 -67.84
CA VAL A 105 22.07 13.82 -67.09
C VAL A 105 22.21 14.51 -65.71
N GLN A 106 22.95 13.80 -64.87
CA GLN A 106 23.51 13.98 -63.52
C GLN A 106 24.15 15.35 -63.12
N PRO A 107 24.74 15.49 -61.90
CA PRO A 107 24.39 16.49 -60.89
C PRO A 107 25.43 17.62 -60.77
N ALA A 108 25.15 18.63 -59.94
CA ALA A 108 26.05 19.12 -58.88
C ALA A 108 25.73 20.56 -58.43
N LEU A 109 26.19 20.84 -57.20
CA LEU A 109 26.52 22.13 -56.58
C LEU A 109 25.37 22.93 -55.95
N VAL A 110 25.42 22.98 -54.63
CA VAL A 110 24.90 24.06 -53.79
C VAL A 110 25.71 25.33 -54.08
N PRO A 111 25.05 26.50 -54.06
CA PRO A 111 25.46 27.47 -53.05
C PRO A 111 24.30 28.23 -52.41
N GLU A 112 24.59 28.71 -51.21
CA GLU A 112 23.83 29.63 -50.37
C GLU A 112 24.11 31.08 -50.82
N SER A 113 23.07 31.93 -50.93
CA SER A 113 23.04 33.34 -50.50
C SER A 113 21.82 34.11 -51.04
N GLU A 114 20.97 34.53 -50.10
CA GLU A 114 20.40 35.87 -49.85
C GLU A 114 19.63 36.73 -50.89
N SER A 115 18.63 37.41 -50.30
CA SER A 115 18.08 38.76 -50.59
C SER A 115 17.07 38.93 -51.73
N SER A 116 16.05 39.79 -51.67
CA SER A 116 15.59 40.79 -50.68
C SER A 116 14.23 41.38 -51.10
N GLY A 117 13.57 42.09 -50.19
CA GLY A 117 12.52 43.10 -50.49
C GLY A 117 11.75 43.52 -49.23
N THR A 118 12.25 44.45 -48.39
CA THR A 118 12.19 45.95 -48.47
C THR A 118 10.77 46.50 -48.23
N THR A 119 10.49 47.30 -47.17
CA THR A 119 10.79 48.75 -47.01
C THR A 119 10.44 49.20 -45.55
N ALA A 120 11.39 49.66 -44.72
CA ALA A 120 11.80 51.05 -44.34
C ALA A 120 10.75 51.85 -43.49
N ASP A 121 10.97 52.41 -42.28
CA ASP A 121 12.06 53.25 -41.66
C ASP A 121 12.24 54.61 -42.37
N PRO A 122 12.81 55.74 -41.81
CA PRO A 122 13.38 56.06 -40.47
C PRO A 122 12.98 57.42 -39.79
N ALA A 123 13.61 57.60 -38.61
CA ALA A 123 13.95 58.74 -37.70
C ALA A 123 14.33 60.14 -38.33
N PRO A 124 14.81 61.25 -37.65
CA PRO A 124 15.53 61.31 -36.35
C PRO A 124 15.63 62.66 -35.49
N VAL A 125 16.35 62.56 -34.34
CA VAL A 125 17.13 63.49 -33.42
C VAL A 125 16.73 64.94 -32.99
N ASN A 126 16.75 65.25 -31.66
CA ASN A 126 17.82 65.89 -30.81
C ASN A 126 17.33 66.76 -29.59
N HIS A 127 18.09 66.77 -28.48
CA HIS A 127 17.95 67.46 -27.15
C HIS A 127 18.12 69.03 -27.19
N PRO A 128 17.90 69.90 -26.12
CA PRO A 128 18.03 69.71 -24.64
C PRO A 128 17.09 70.53 -23.67
N ALA A 129 17.29 70.29 -22.35
CA ALA A 129 16.94 70.99 -21.08
C ALA A 129 16.05 72.27 -21.02
N THR A 130 15.15 72.37 -20.01
CA THR A 130 15.14 73.33 -18.85
C THR A 130 13.84 73.18 -18.01
N GLU A 131 13.97 73.49 -16.73
CA GLU A 131 13.06 73.47 -15.57
C GLU A 131 11.62 74.02 -15.72
N SER A 132 10.67 73.43 -14.99
CA SER A 132 9.81 74.18 -14.04
C SER A 132 8.94 73.25 -13.19
N ALA A 133 8.86 73.62 -11.92
CA ALA A 133 8.20 72.94 -10.82
C ALA A 133 6.66 73.03 -10.88
N THR A 134 5.99 72.03 -10.31
CA THR A 134 4.74 72.21 -9.54
C THR A 134 4.60 71.07 -8.53
N LEU A 135 4.36 71.49 -7.29
CA LEU A 135 4.33 70.70 -6.06
C LEU A 135 3.10 69.78 -5.98
N ALA A 136 3.30 68.54 -5.54
CA ALA A 136 2.25 67.69 -4.98
C ALA A 136 2.67 67.18 -3.57
N PRO A 137 1.73 67.01 -2.62
CA PRO A 137 2.01 66.89 -1.17
C PRO A 137 2.65 65.54 -0.77
N PRO A 138 3.21 65.43 0.47
CA PRO A 138 3.96 64.27 0.92
C PRO A 138 3.08 63.02 1.04
N ALA A 139 3.51 61.93 0.41
CA ALA A 139 2.94 60.60 0.63
C ALA A 139 3.44 60.03 1.96
N GLU A 140 2.49 59.64 2.80
CA GLU A 140 2.64 58.86 4.03
C GLU A 140 3.39 57.54 3.75
N PRO A 141 4.31 57.08 4.62
CA PRO A 141 5.07 55.87 4.38
C PRO A 141 4.14 54.65 4.40
N ALA A 142 4.07 53.96 3.26
CA ALA A 142 3.38 52.67 3.17
C ALA A 142 4.02 51.65 4.14
N PRO A 143 3.22 50.83 4.82
CA PRO A 143 3.74 49.78 5.70
C PRO A 143 4.61 48.81 4.89
N PRO A 144 5.69 48.25 5.47
CA PRO A 144 6.54 47.31 4.77
C PRO A 144 5.67 46.13 4.31
N VAL A 145 5.68 45.91 3.00
CA VAL A 145 5.19 44.68 2.37
C VAL A 145 5.91 43.55 3.06
N ALA A 146 5.16 42.76 3.85
CA ALA A 146 5.65 41.50 4.37
C ALA A 146 6.04 40.65 3.17
N GLU A 147 7.35 40.37 3.06
CA GLU A 147 7.87 39.39 2.12
C GLU A 147 7.09 38.09 2.30
N PRO A 148 6.65 37.43 1.21
CA PRO A 148 6.08 36.11 1.32
C PRO A 148 7.17 35.22 1.91
N VAL A 149 6.94 34.72 3.13
CA VAL A 149 7.78 33.69 3.73
C VAL A 149 7.84 32.54 2.71
N ALA A 150 9.02 32.33 2.15
CA ALA A 150 9.27 31.20 1.28
C ALA A 150 8.99 29.93 2.08
N SER A 151 7.85 29.31 1.84
CA SER A 151 7.54 27.98 2.33
C SER A 151 8.67 27.07 1.89
N SER A 152 9.44 26.59 2.86
CA SER A 152 10.71 25.90 2.69
C SER A 152 10.63 24.79 1.63
N ASP A 153 11.19 25.04 0.45
CA ASP A 153 11.37 24.09 -0.67
C ASP A 153 12.49 23.07 -0.37
N ARG A 154 12.53 22.59 0.87
CA ARG A 154 13.53 21.66 1.36
C ARG A 154 12.91 20.29 1.51
N LEU A 155 13.56 19.29 0.91
CA LEU A 155 13.16 17.88 0.99
C LEU A 155 12.85 17.46 2.45
N PRO A 156 11.80 16.64 2.68
CA PRO A 156 11.54 16.08 4.00
C PRO A 156 12.73 15.29 4.51
N ARG A 157 13.04 15.46 5.80
CA ARG A 157 13.96 14.54 6.50
C ARG A 157 13.16 13.42 7.12
N PHE A 158 13.77 12.25 7.16
CA PHE A 158 13.22 11.07 7.81
C PHE A 158 14.16 10.63 8.94
N ALA A 159 13.57 10.24 10.07
CA ALA A 159 14.26 9.51 11.12
C ALA A 159 13.47 8.23 11.38
N PHE A 160 14.15 7.08 11.43
CA PHE A 160 13.46 5.79 11.50
C PHE A 160 13.25 5.37 12.96
N PRO A 161 12.03 4.96 13.36
CA PRO A 161 11.77 4.45 14.70
C PRO A 161 12.66 3.24 15.01
N PRO A 162 13.10 3.04 16.26
CA PRO A 162 13.89 1.88 16.64
C PRO A 162 13.12 0.57 16.40
N PRO A 163 13.80 -0.58 16.23
CA PRO A 163 13.14 -1.88 16.11
C PRO A 163 12.18 -2.15 17.27
N VAL A 164 10.95 -2.56 16.95
CA VAL A 164 9.86 -2.71 17.92
C VAL A 164 8.79 -3.70 17.43
N VAL A 165 8.14 -4.37 18.37
CA VAL A 165 6.88 -5.10 18.15
C VAL A 165 5.78 -4.31 18.83
N LEU A 166 4.79 -3.84 18.07
CA LEU A 166 3.58 -3.20 18.59
C LEU A 166 2.45 -4.22 18.60
N ASN A 167 1.85 -4.44 19.77
CA ASN A 167 0.70 -5.33 19.93
C ASN A 167 -0.59 -4.51 19.94
N TYR A 168 -1.67 -5.11 19.42
CA TYR A 168 -2.97 -4.47 19.25
C TYR A 168 -4.11 -5.41 19.60
N ASP A 169 -5.12 -4.86 20.24
CA ASP A 169 -6.47 -5.42 20.22
C ASP A 169 -7.16 -4.99 18.92
N VAL A 170 -7.80 -5.94 18.25
CA VAL A 170 -8.53 -5.68 17.02
C VAL A 170 -10.02 -5.86 17.23
N PHE A 171 -10.78 -4.79 16.99
CA PHE A 171 -12.22 -4.78 17.04
C PHE A 171 -12.77 -4.89 15.61
N GLY A 172 -13.01 -6.12 15.16
CA GLY A 172 -13.63 -6.35 13.86
C GLY A 172 -15.15 -6.29 13.94
N MET A 173 -15.79 -5.58 13.02
CA MET A 173 -17.18 -5.89 12.63
C MET A 173 -17.13 -6.89 11.48
N SER A 174 -17.30 -8.17 11.77
CA SER A 174 -17.82 -9.13 10.79
C SER A 174 -19.20 -9.54 11.28
N ASP A 175 -20.24 -9.26 10.50
CA ASP A 175 -21.62 -9.67 10.82
C ASP A 175 -22.19 -9.06 12.13
N GLY A 176 -21.80 -7.84 12.48
CA GLY A 176 -22.33 -7.11 13.64
C GLY A 176 -21.89 -7.61 15.02
N GLN A 177 -21.04 -8.64 15.11
CA GLN A 177 -20.48 -9.11 16.38
C GLN A 177 -19.05 -8.63 16.59
N GLN A 178 -18.82 -7.93 17.70
CA GLN A 178 -17.50 -7.49 18.15
C GLN A 178 -16.66 -8.74 18.50
N ASN A 179 -15.79 -9.13 17.58
CA ASN A 179 -14.84 -10.21 17.81
C ASN A 179 -13.48 -9.58 18.10
N VAL A 180 -12.95 -9.81 19.31
CA VAL A 180 -11.57 -9.43 19.65
C VAL A 180 -10.64 -10.46 19.00
N VAL A 181 -9.78 -9.99 18.09
CA VAL A 181 -8.64 -10.74 17.57
C VAL A 181 -7.36 -9.98 17.92
N GLY A 182 -6.24 -10.66 18.06
CA GLY A 182 -4.96 -10.01 18.36
C GLY A 182 -4.22 -9.65 17.08
N ALA A 183 -3.56 -8.51 17.03
CA ALA A 183 -2.64 -8.19 15.94
C ALA A 183 -1.29 -7.69 16.44
N ALA A 184 -0.24 -7.89 15.64
CA ALA A 184 1.09 -7.39 15.94
C ALA A 184 1.75 -6.82 14.70
N ILE A 185 2.29 -5.60 14.81
CA ILE A 185 3.22 -5.01 13.85
C ILE A 185 4.63 -5.25 14.39
N THR A 186 5.46 -5.98 13.67
CA THR A 186 6.90 -6.12 13.94
C THR A 186 7.67 -5.25 12.96
N TRP A 187 8.50 -4.36 13.47
CA TRP A 187 9.41 -3.50 12.73
C TRP A 187 10.86 -3.81 13.12
N LYS A 188 11.69 -4.13 12.13
CA LYS A 188 13.12 -4.43 12.30
C LYS A 188 13.92 -3.70 11.22
N HIS A 189 15.09 -3.18 11.56
CA HIS A 189 16.05 -2.68 10.58
C HIS A 189 17.48 -2.69 11.14
N ASP A 190 18.47 -2.66 10.26
CA ASP A 190 19.90 -2.56 10.59
C ASP A 190 20.49 -1.16 10.29
N GLY A 191 19.67 -0.23 9.81
CA GLY A 191 20.06 1.12 9.40
C GLY A 191 20.22 1.28 7.89
N GLU A 192 20.31 0.19 7.15
CA GLU A 192 20.36 0.18 5.68
C GLU A 192 19.13 -0.51 5.07
N ASN A 193 18.70 -1.62 5.69
CA ASN A 193 17.59 -2.45 5.25
C ASN A 193 16.58 -2.62 6.37
N TYR A 194 15.31 -2.80 5.99
CA TYR A 194 14.22 -3.04 6.94
C TYR A 194 13.40 -4.28 6.58
N GLN A 195 12.72 -4.78 7.60
CA GLN A 195 11.68 -5.79 7.53
C GLN A 195 10.52 -5.38 8.42
N ALA A 196 9.31 -5.40 7.86
CA ALA A 196 8.07 -5.15 8.57
C ALA A 196 7.11 -6.32 8.37
N SER A 197 6.36 -6.67 9.41
CA SER A 197 5.25 -7.62 9.30
C SER A 197 4.07 -7.22 10.15
N LEU A 198 2.86 -7.34 9.61
CA LEU A 198 1.61 -7.24 10.35
C LEU A 198 0.94 -8.61 10.35
N VAL A 199 0.71 -9.18 11.53
CA VAL A 199 0.03 -10.47 11.68
C VAL A 199 -1.25 -10.28 12.47
N VAL A 200 -2.37 -10.76 11.94
CA VAL A 200 -3.69 -10.80 12.61
C VAL A 200 -3.98 -12.23 13.00
N THR A 201 -4.32 -12.46 14.28
CA THR A 201 -4.44 -13.78 14.89
C THR A 201 -5.73 -13.93 15.71
N LYS A 202 -6.35 -15.10 15.67
CA LYS A 202 -7.47 -15.46 16.54
C LYS A 202 -7.25 -16.86 17.09
N PHE A 203 -7.26 -17.03 18.40
CA PHE A 203 -6.99 -18.33 19.06
C PHE A 203 -5.73 -19.02 18.53
N LEU A 204 -4.61 -18.29 18.44
CA LEU A 204 -3.31 -18.75 17.89
C LEU A 204 -3.32 -19.11 16.39
N ILE A 205 -4.42 -18.87 15.68
CA ILE A 205 -4.51 -19.08 14.24
C ILE A 205 -4.22 -17.76 13.54
N ASN A 206 -3.21 -17.75 12.66
CA ASN A 206 -2.91 -16.62 11.78
C ASN A 206 -4.01 -16.47 10.72
N LEU A 207 -4.83 -15.44 10.85
CA LEU A 207 -5.93 -15.13 9.94
C LEU A 207 -5.44 -14.43 8.68
N ARG A 208 -4.49 -13.50 8.84
CA ARG A 208 -3.87 -12.77 7.75
C ARG A 208 -2.49 -12.26 8.17
N GLN A 209 -1.59 -12.20 7.21
CA GLN A 209 -0.25 -11.65 7.39
C GLN A 209 0.08 -10.75 6.20
N TRP A 210 0.63 -9.59 6.50
CA TRP A 210 1.31 -8.72 5.54
C TRP A 210 2.78 -8.65 5.89
N THR A 211 3.62 -8.55 4.87
CA THR A 211 5.07 -8.39 5.00
C THR A 211 5.54 -7.32 4.04
N SER A 212 6.51 -6.54 4.47
CA SER A 212 7.21 -5.57 3.64
C SER A 212 8.70 -5.63 3.97
N LYS A 213 9.54 -5.49 2.96
CA LYS A 213 10.99 -5.37 3.14
C LYS A 213 11.57 -4.44 2.09
N GLY A 214 12.66 -3.78 2.42
CA GLY A 214 13.30 -2.83 1.53
C GLY A 214 14.51 -2.16 2.14
N ALA A 215 14.93 -1.06 1.52
CA ALA A 215 16.02 -0.23 2.00
C ALA A 215 15.49 1.00 2.76
N LEU A 216 16.31 1.50 3.67
CA LEU A 216 16.18 2.81 4.28
C LEU A 216 17.01 3.81 3.49
N THR A 217 16.40 4.92 3.08
CA THR A 217 17.05 5.92 2.21
C THR A 217 16.86 7.33 2.76
N ALA A 218 17.58 8.30 2.21
CA ALA A 218 17.36 9.71 2.53
C ALA A 218 15.93 10.20 2.21
N ALA A 219 15.21 9.52 1.31
CA ALA A 219 13.81 9.80 0.96
C ALA A 219 12.80 8.95 1.77
N GLY A 220 13.26 8.24 2.80
CA GLY A 220 12.45 7.34 3.61
C GLY A 220 12.56 5.87 3.18
N LEU A 221 11.51 5.09 3.42
CA LEU A 221 11.46 3.67 3.08
C LEU A 221 11.40 3.47 1.56
N ALA A 222 12.18 2.52 1.06
CA ALA A 222 12.17 2.06 -0.33
C ALA A 222 11.83 0.56 -0.38
N PRO A 223 10.53 0.18 -0.33
CA PRO A 223 10.11 -1.23 -0.35
C PRO A 223 10.55 -1.95 -1.62
N VAL A 224 11.16 -3.13 -1.53
CA VAL A 224 11.51 -3.97 -2.69
C VAL A 224 10.49 -5.08 -2.93
N ARG A 225 9.81 -5.51 -1.86
CA ARG A 225 8.75 -6.53 -1.91
C ARG A 225 7.72 -6.27 -0.82
N PHE A 226 6.46 -6.41 -1.21
CA PHE A 226 5.34 -6.54 -0.30
C PHE A 226 4.65 -7.88 -0.54
N GLY A 227 4.18 -8.54 0.53
CA GLY A 227 3.51 -9.83 0.48
C GLY A 227 2.28 -9.86 1.38
N GLU A 228 1.20 -10.46 0.91
CA GLU A 228 -0.02 -10.71 1.67
C GLU A 228 -0.37 -12.20 1.63
N LYS A 229 -0.63 -12.78 2.80
CA LYS A 229 -1.04 -14.17 2.97
C LYS A 229 -2.27 -14.25 3.87
N GLY A 230 -3.39 -14.66 3.28
CA GLY A 230 -4.60 -14.99 4.04
C GLY A 230 -4.58 -16.42 4.59
N PHE A 231 -5.44 -16.70 5.58
CA PHE A 231 -5.61 -18.04 6.11
C PHE A 231 -5.94 -19.05 5.00
N ARG A 232 -5.14 -20.13 4.92
CA ARG A 232 -5.23 -21.19 3.90
C ARG A 232 -5.18 -20.70 2.45
N ARG A 233 -4.70 -19.48 2.20
CA ARG A 233 -4.48 -18.95 0.85
C ARG A 233 -2.99 -18.92 0.53
N ALA A 234 -2.67 -19.04 -0.76
CA ALA A 234 -1.32 -18.77 -1.25
C ALA A 234 -0.96 -17.30 -1.02
N GLU A 235 0.32 -17.03 -0.80
CA GLU A 235 0.83 -15.67 -0.70
C GLU A 235 0.77 -14.99 -2.08
N VAL A 236 0.32 -13.74 -2.10
CA VAL A 236 0.41 -12.85 -3.25
C VAL A 236 1.34 -11.69 -2.91
N ALA A 237 2.13 -11.25 -3.88
CA ALA A 237 3.18 -10.27 -3.64
C ALA A 237 3.30 -9.27 -4.77
N SER A 238 3.80 -8.08 -4.44
CA SER A 238 4.25 -7.07 -5.39
C SER A 238 5.75 -6.89 -5.27
N HIS A 239 6.41 -6.76 -6.42
CA HIS A 239 7.86 -6.55 -6.54
C HIS A 239 8.10 -5.17 -7.15
N PHE A 240 8.96 -4.40 -6.50
CA PHE A 240 9.27 -3.03 -6.89
C PHE A 240 10.56 -3.02 -7.71
N VAL A 241 10.44 -3.14 -9.04
CA VAL A 241 11.55 -3.24 -9.99
C VAL A 241 11.96 -1.82 -10.38
N ARG A 242 12.76 -1.19 -9.52
CA ARG A 242 13.14 0.24 -9.62
C ARG A 242 13.99 0.57 -10.84
N ASP A 243 14.88 -0.34 -11.20
CA ASP A 243 15.68 -0.31 -12.43
C ASP A 243 14.81 -0.26 -13.70
N GLU A 244 13.63 -0.89 -13.67
CA GLU A 244 12.66 -0.82 -14.76
C GLU A 244 11.57 0.25 -14.57
N GLY A 245 11.53 0.92 -13.42
CA GLY A 245 10.46 1.88 -13.08
C GLY A 245 9.07 1.24 -13.02
N ARG A 246 8.95 -0.03 -12.61
CA ARG A 246 7.67 -0.78 -12.61
C ARG A 246 7.45 -1.61 -11.35
N VAL A 247 6.19 -1.89 -11.07
CA VAL A 247 5.71 -2.84 -10.06
C VAL A 247 5.15 -4.07 -10.77
N ILE A 248 5.64 -5.25 -10.38
CA ILE A 248 5.18 -6.55 -10.90
C ILE A 248 4.42 -7.29 -9.81
N PHE A 249 3.21 -7.75 -10.13
CA PHE A 249 2.35 -8.50 -9.20
C PHE A 249 2.42 -10.00 -9.46
N SER A 250 2.66 -10.80 -8.43
CA SER A 250 2.66 -12.27 -8.52
C SER A 250 1.26 -12.85 -8.74
N ALA A 251 0.22 -12.03 -8.57
CA ALA A 251 -1.17 -12.38 -8.81
C ALA A 251 -1.59 -12.28 -10.30
N ASN A 252 -0.62 -12.13 -11.22
CA ASN A 252 -0.85 -11.93 -12.66
C ASN A 252 -1.73 -10.72 -13.00
N SER A 253 -1.75 -9.71 -12.12
CA SER A 253 -2.36 -8.41 -12.40
C SER A 253 -1.46 -7.61 -13.35
N ALA A 254 -2.05 -6.67 -14.10
CA ALA A 254 -1.29 -5.80 -14.99
C ALA A 254 -0.19 -5.04 -14.20
N PRO A 255 1.06 -4.98 -14.70
CA PRO A 255 2.10 -4.17 -14.09
C PRO A 255 1.69 -2.70 -13.98
N ALA A 256 2.21 -2.02 -12.96
CA ALA A 256 1.97 -0.59 -12.75
C ALA A 256 3.29 0.19 -12.85
N PRO A 257 3.28 1.48 -13.23
CA PRO A 257 4.45 2.34 -13.11
C PRO A 257 4.85 2.51 -11.64
N LEU A 258 6.14 2.52 -11.35
CA LEU A 258 6.68 2.76 -10.01
C LEU A 258 7.13 4.22 -9.89
N LEU A 259 6.42 4.99 -9.06
CA LEU A 259 6.72 6.40 -8.81
C LEU A 259 7.79 6.54 -7.70
N PRO A 260 8.58 7.65 -7.71
CA PRO A 260 9.48 7.96 -6.62
C PRO A 260 8.76 8.02 -5.27
N GLY A 261 9.36 7.46 -4.23
CA GLY A 261 8.78 7.46 -2.88
C GLY A 261 7.60 6.51 -2.68
N ALA A 262 7.26 5.66 -3.66
CA ALA A 262 6.18 4.70 -3.54
C ALA A 262 6.36 3.76 -2.34
N GLN A 263 5.25 3.52 -1.65
CA GLN A 263 5.12 2.70 -0.47
C GLN A 263 4.24 1.48 -0.76
N ASP A 264 4.22 0.49 0.14
CA ASP A 264 3.19 -0.54 0.17
C ASP A 264 2.19 -0.31 1.31
N TYR A 265 1.12 -1.13 1.35
CA TYR A 265 0.06 -1.02 2.35
C TYR A 265 0.56 -1.14 3.81
N LEU A 266 1.73 -1.73 4.07
CA LEU A 266 2.30 -1.82 5.41
C LEU A 266 3.37 -0.75 5.64
N SER A 267 4.27 -0.53 4.68
CA SER A 267 5.38 0.41 4.80
C SER A 267 4.89 1.85 4.94
N VAL A 268 3.72 2.19 4.41
CA VAL A 268 3.14 3.54 4.51
C VAL A 268 2.96 3.98 5.97
N PHE A 269 2.63 3.07 6.89
CA PHE A 269 2.48 3.42 8.32
C PHE A 269 3.81 3.83 8.94
N ILE A 270 4.88 3.12 8.60
CA ILE A 270 6.23 3.41 9.11
C ILE A 270 6.83 4.62 8.38
N GLN A 271 6.52 4.82 7.11
CA GLN A 271 6.92 6.01 6.35
C GLN A 271 6.33 7.27 6.97
N LEU A 272 5.05 7.24 7.36
CA LEU A 272 4.40 8.33 8.08
C LEU A 272 5.08 8.56 9.43
N ALA A 273 5.26 7.52 10.25
CA ALA A 273 5.97 7.64 11.52
C ALA A 273 7.37 8.28 11.34
N SER A 274 8.11 7.82 10.33
CA SER A 274 9.47 8.29 10.06
C SER A 274 9.54 9.74 9.59
N LEU A 275 8.49 10.22 8.91
CA LEU A 275 8.36 11.62 8.49
C LEU A 275 8.20 12.54 9.71
N TRP A 276 7.34 12.15 10.65
CA TRP A 276 7.14 12.92 11.88
C TRP A 276 8.34 12.84 12.82
N GLU A 277 8.95 11.67 12.99
CA GLU A 277 10.21 11.55 13.76
C GLU A 277 11.32 12.44 13.19
N GLY A 278 11.39 12.57 11.86
CA GLY A 278 12.42 13.36 11.18
C GLY A 278 12.23 14.88 11.30
N GLU A 279 11.00 15.38 11.14
CA GLU A 279 10.67 16.81 11.27
C GLU A 279 9.27 17.01 11.89
N PRO A 280 9.10 16.87 13.22
CA PRO A 280 7.79 16.90 13.88
C PRO A 280 6.95 18.16 13.65
N SER A 281 7.61 19.31 13.45
CA SER A 281 6.99 20.62 13.26
C SER A 281 6.76 21.00 11.80
N ARG A 282 7.10 20.11 10.84
CA ARG A 282 6.96 20.40 9.41
C ARG A 282 5.50 20.41 8.96
N LEU A 283 4.70 19.52 9.52
CA LEU A 283 3.32 19.29 9.13
C LEU A 283 2.37 19.81 10.21
N THR A 284 1.31 20.45 9.77
CA THR A 284 0.27 21.04 10.60
C THR A 284 -1.11 20.56 10.16
N SER A 285 -2.12 20.78 11.00
CA SER A 285 -3.50 20.41 10.68
C SER A 285 -3.95 21.06 9.36
N GLY A 286 -4.57 20.26 8.49
CA GLY A 286 -5.01 20.67 7.16
C GLY A 286 -4.02 20.33 6.04
N ASP A 287 -2.76 20.06 6.37
CA ASP A 287 -1.77 19.63 5.38
C ASP A 287 -2.16 18.29 4.75
N THR A 288 -1.70 18.08 3.52
CA THR A 288 -1.93 16.84 2.78
C THR A 288 -0.63 16.14 2.42
N LEU A 289 -0.63 14.82 2.49
CA LEU A 289 0.48 13.97 2.10
C LEU A 289 -0.01 12.97 1.05
N SER A 290 0.71 12.87 -0.07
CA SER A 290 0.36 11.93 -1.14
C SER A 290 1.44 10.88 -1.33
N PHE A 291 1.04 9.61 -1.39
CA PHE A 291 1.92 8.47 -1.66
C PHE A 291 1.30 7.59 -2.73
N GLN A 292 2.12 7.14 -3.69
CA GLN A 292 1.74 5.94 -4.43
C GLN A 292 1.85 4.76 -3.47
N THR A 293 0.73 4.06 -3.25
CA THR A 293 0.66 2.92 -2.34
C THR A 293 0.32 1.65 -3.12
N ILE A 294 1.15 0.63 -2.96
CA ILE A 294 1.11 -0.60 -3.71
C ILE A 294 0.53 -1.72 -2.83
N GLY A 295 -0.58 -2.30 -3.29
CA GLY A 295 -1.18 -3.48 -2.71
C GLY A 295 -0.70 -4.78 -3.37
N PRO A 296 -1.39 -5.91 -3.13
CA PRO A 296 -1.04 -7.20 -3.72
C PRO A 296 -1.37 -7.32 -5.22
N ARG A 297 -2.23 -6.43 -5.74
CA ARG A 297 -2.79 -6.52 -7.12
C ARG A 297 -2.90 -5.19 -7.84
N GLN A 298 -2.69 -4.08 -7.15
CA GLN A 298 -2.93 -2.74 -7.69
C GLN A 298 -1.99 -1.71 -7.07
N ALA A 299 -1.84 -0.60 -7.78
CA ALA A 299 -1.17 0.61 -7.33
C ALA A 299 -2.22 1.73 -7.23
N GLU A 300 -2.23 2.46 -6.13
CA GLU A 300 -3.17 3.55 -5.87
C GLU A 300 -2.42 4.82 -5.48
N SER A 301 -3.04 5.98 -5.69
CA SER A 301 -2.60 7.22 -5.05
C SER A 301 -3.38 7.41 -3.75
N TRP A 302 -2.68 7.48 -2.63
CA TRP A 302 -3.26 7.69 -1.31
C TRP A 302 -2.95 9.11 -0.87
N MET A 303 -3.99 9.89 -0.59
CA MET A 303 -3.88 11.25 -0.05
C MET A 303 -4.38 11.25 1.39
N PHE A 304 -3.48 11.53 2.32
CA PHE A 304 -3.78 11.69 3.74
C PHE A 304 -3.96 13.17 4.07
N VAL A 305 -4.97 13.47 4.86
CA VAL A 305 -5.20 14.79 5.46
C VAL A 305 -4.79 14.74 6.92
N VAL A 306 -3.93 15.67 7.35
CA VAL A 306 -3.48 15.82 8.73
C VAL A 306 -4.58 16.52 9.53
N SER A 307 -4.99 15.91 10.64
CA SER A 307 -5.93 16.51 11.59
C SER A 307 -5.17 17.15 12.77
N PRO A 308 -5.85 17.96 13.60
CA PRO A 308 -5.27 18.41 14.86
C PRO A 308 -4.87 17.24 15.75
N GLU A 309 -3.91 17.48 16.64
CA GLU A 309 -3.57 16.53 17.69
C GLU A 309 -4.77 16.32 18.62
N GLU A 310 -5.11 15.06 18.86
CA GLU A 310 -6.22 14.67 19.73
C GLU A 310 -5.82 13.59 20.72
N ARG A 311 -6.65 13.42 21.75
CA ARG A 311 -6.43 12.37 22.75
C ARG A 311 -7.08 11.08 22.29
N VAL A 312 -6.30 10.00 22.24
CA VAL A 312 -6.77 8.64 21.95
C VAL A 312 -6.69 7.81 23.22
N THR A 313 -7.78 7.10 23.52
CA THR A 313 -7.84 6.13 24.61
C THR A 313 -7.38 4.76 24.10
N VAL A 314 -6.34 4.22 24.72
CA VAL A 314 -5.80 2.88 24.47
C VAL A 314 -5.83 2.06 25.77
N PRO A 315 -5.76 0.72 25.73
CA PRO A 315 -5.63 -0.12 26.92
C PRO A 315 -4.57 0.36 27.94
N GLY A 316 -3.44 0.90 27.47
CA GLY A 316 -2.38 1.46 28.31
C GLY A 316 -2.64 2.85 28.91
N GLY A 317 -3.78 3.48 28.62
CA GLY A 317 -4.14 4.82 29.10
C GLY A 317 -4.48 5.78 27.95
N ASN A 318 -4.24 7.07 28.16
CA ASN A 318 -4.51 8.09 27.15
C ASN A 318 -3.21 8.55 26.49
N LEU A 319 -3.18 8.58 25.16
CA LEU A 319 -2.08 9.10 24.36
C LEU A 319 -2.54 10.36 23.63
N GLN A 320 -1.63 11.31 23.44
CA GLN A 320 -1.84 12.36 22.45
C GLN A 320 -1.38 11.83 21.10
N ALA A 321 -2.18 12.01 20.06
CA ALA A 321 -1.87 11.49 18.75
C ALA A 321 -2.36 12.42 17.63
N ILE A 322 -1.63 12.40 16.53
CA ILE A 322 -1.97 13.13 15.32
C ILE A 322 -2.74 12.17 14.41
N LYS A 323 -3.98 12.52 14.10
CA LYS A 323 -4.80 11.71 13.20
C LYS A 323 -4.51 12.08 11.75
N LEU A 324 -4.26 11.07 10.93
CA LEU A 324 -4.24 11.17 9.48
C LEU A 324 -5.43 10.42 8.90
N THR A 325 -6.15 11.05 7.98
CA THR A 325 -7.30 10.44 7.32
C THR A 325 -7.09 10.40 5.81
N ARG A 326 -7.19 9.20 5.25
CA ARG A 326 -7.37 8.98 3.80
C ARG A 326 -8.83 8.61 3.56
N GLU A 327 -9.55 9.45 2.83
CA GLU A 327 -10.89 9.12 2.37
C GLU A 327 -10.88 8.09 1.24
N ALA A 328 -11.95 7.31 1.14
CA ALA A 328 -12.11 6.38 0.02
C ALA A 328 -12.37 7.17 -1.27
N THR A 329 -11.57 6.91 -2.32
CA THR A 329 -11.66 7.64 -3.60
C THR A 329 -12.54 6.93 -4.65
N GLY A 330 -13.43 6.03 -4.21
CA GLY A 330 -14.34 5.28 -5.06
C GLY A 330 -14.95 4.05 -4.36
N ASP A 331 -15.88 3.38 -5.03
CA ASP A 331 -16.71 2.29 -4.45
C ASP A 331 -15.93 1.05 -4.00
N TYR A 332 -14.68 0.91 -4.43
CA TYR A 332 -13.82 -0.22 -4.08
C TYR A 332 -12.60 0.20 -3.25
N SER A 333 -12.57 1.44 -2.76
CA SER A 333 -11.45 2.01 -2.01
C SER A 333 -11.66 1.89 -0.49
N THR A 334 -10.59 1.56 0.22
CA THR A 334 -10.60 1.48 1.70
C THR A 334 -10.40 2.86 2.32
N LYS A 335 -11.25 3.29 3.25
CA LYS A 335 -10.95 4.46 4.10
C LYS A 335 -9.90 4.08 5.14
N ALA A 336 -8.89 4.91 5.35
CA ALA A 336 -7.87 4.68 6.37
C ALA A 336 -7.80 5.87 7.34
N GLU A 337 -7.85 5.58 8.63
CA GLU A 337 -7.64 6.53 9.71
C GLU A 337 -6.51 6.01 10.59
N ILE A 338 -5.49 6.84 10.83
CA ILE A 338 -4.27 6.43 11.51
C ILE A 338 -3.94 7.49 12.56
N TRP A 339 -3.71 7.08 13.79
CA TRP A 339 -3.32 7.97 14.89
C TRP A 339 -1.87 7.71 15.27
N LEU A 340 -0.99 8.68 15.00
CA LEU A 340 0.44 8.60 15.29
C LEU A 340 0.73 9.26 16.64
N ALA A 341 1.29 8.51 17.59
CA ALA A 341 1.55 9.02 18.94
C ALA A 341 3.05 9.35 19.13
N PRO A 342 3.44 10.58 19.50
CA PRO A 342 4.83 10.93 19.77
C PRO A 342 5.49 10.02 20.82
N GLN A 343 4.73 9.54 21.81
CA GLN A 343 5.21 8.63 22.85
C GLN A 343 5.62 7.25 22.32
N LEU A 344 5.18 6.90 21.11
CA LEU A 344 5.52 5.66 20.41
C LEU A 344 6.48 5.91 19.25
N ALA A 345 7.28 6.98 19.29
CA ALA A 345 8.10 7.42 18.16
C ALA A 345 7.28 7.65 16.87
N TYR A 346 6.12 8.28 17.02
CA TYR A 346 5.07 8.46 16.00
C TYR A 346 4.57 7.18 15.34
N LEU A 347 4.83 6.00 15.92
CA LEU A 347 4.21 4.77 15.44
C LEU A 347 2.70 4.78 15.72
N PRO A 348 1.90 4.00 14.94
CA PRO A 348 0.46 4.03 15.07
C PRO A 348 -0.02 3.50 16.42
N ALA A 349 -0.65 4.36 17.22
CA ALA A 349 -1.37 3.97 18.43
C ALA A 349 -2.77 3.41 18.12
N HIS A 350 -3.34 3.80 16.99
CA HIS A 350 -4.65 3.34 16.53
C HIS A 350 -4.65 3.35 15.00
N ILE A 351 -5.17 2.29 14.40
CA ILE A 351 -5.37 2.17 12.95
C ILE A 351 -6.79 1.70 12.72
N ARG A 352 -7.57 2.42 11.92
CA ARG A 352 -8.90 2.00 11.49
C ARG A 352 -8.98 1.98 9.98
N LEU A 353 -9.17 0.81 9.41
CA LEU A 353 -9.40 0.59 7.98
C LEU A 353 -10.85 0.19 7.76
N SER A 354 -11.59 0.94 6.97
CA SER A 354 -12.98 0.63 6.63
C SER A 354 -13.07 0.23 5.16
N GLU A 355 -13.36 -1.05 4.91
CA GLU A 355 -13.50 -1.62 3.58
C GLU A 355 -14.89 -1.30 2.99
N PRO A 356 -15.03 -1.24 1.65
CA PRO A 356 -16.31 -0.97 1.01
C PRO A 356 -17.42 -1.99 1.27
N ASN A 357 -17.03 -3.22 1.63
CA ASN A 357 -17.96 -4.29 1.98
C ASN A 357 -18.55 -4.15 3.41
N GLY A 358 -18.22 -3.06 4.13
CA GLY A 358 -18.64 -2.82 5.50
C GLY A 358 -17.75 -3.43 6.57
N ASN A 359 -16.73 -4.21 6.20
CA ASN A 359 -15.74 -4.71 7.15
C ASN A 359 -14.91 -3.55 7.69
N VAL A 360 -14.63 -3.61 8.99
CA VAL A 360 -13.72 -2.67 9.65
C VAL A 360 -12.62 -3.45 10.35
N LEU A 361 -11.37 -3.08 10.07
CA LEU A 361 -10.20 -3.48 10.85
C LEU A 361 -9.84 -2.30 11.76
N ASP A 362 -10.23 -2.40 13.02
CA ASP A 362 -9.97 -1.37 14.03
C ASP A 362 -8.94 -1.90 15.04
N MET A 363 -7.70 -1.45 14.94
CA MET A 363 -6.55 -1.91 15.74
C MET A 363 -6.15 -0.85 16.77
N VAL A 364 -6.27 -1.15 18.05
CA VAL A 364 -5.94 -0.25 19.16
C VAL A 364 -4.73 -0.79 19.91
N TRP A 365 -3.68 0.02 20.04
CA TRP A 365 -2.39 -0.39 20.62
C TRP A 365 -2.52 -0.81 22.09
N THR A 366 -1.89 -1.92 22.46
CA THR A 366 -1.89 -2.44 23.85
C THR A 366 -0.55 -2.19 24.53
N ASP A 367 0.54 -2.63 23.90
CA ASP A 367 1.89 -2.60 24.44
C ASP A 367 2.92 -2.68 23.32
N SER A 368 4.17 -2.36 23.66
CA SER A 368 5.32 -2.47 22.77
C SER A 368 6.42 -3.32 23.40
N GLN A 369 7.09 -4.11 22.58
CA GLN A 369 8.18 -5.01 23.01
C GLN A 369 9.38 -4.86 22.09
N ILE A 370 10.57 -5.16 22.61
CA ILE A 370 11.77 -5.25 21.77
C ILE A 370 11.65 -6.54 20.93
N PRO A 371 11.91 -6.48 19.61
CA PRO A 371 11.88 -7.67 18.79
C PRO A 371 12.93 -8.68 19.24
N GLN A 372 12.54 -9.95 19.33
CA GLN A 372 13.45 -11.07 19.59
C GLN A 372 14.35 -11.36 18.39
#